data_AF-A0A1X1WPL2-F1
#
_entry.id   AF-A0A1X1WPL2-F1
#
_cell.length_a   1.000
_cell.length_b   1.000
_cell.length_c   1.000
_cell.angle_alpha   90.00
_cell.angle_beta   90.00
_cell.angle_gamma   90.00
#
_symmetry.space_group_name_H-M   'P 1'
#
loop_
_entity.id
_entity.type
_entity.pdbx_description
1 polymer ?
#
loop_
_entity_poly.entity_id
_entity_poly.type
_entity_poly.pdbx_seq_one_letter_code
_entity_poly.pdbx_strand_id
1 'polypeptide(L)'
;MTELQVDTSEVRRAGNSFTAAGETMAGLQADAPLGDAAAAVPELRTADACRAAGTTVATEMSKIATAARDYGSNLNTTADQYDATDQTSGANIAGVDVPAPAPR
;
A
#
# COMPACT_ATOMS: atom_id res chain seq x y z
N MET A 1 -21.51 1.97 -24.29
CA MET A 1 -20.32 1.92 -23.43
C MET A 1 -20.74 2.48 -22.09
N THR A 2 -20.89 1.64 -21.07
CA THR A 2 -21.03 2.10 -19.70
C THR A 2 -19.65 2.55 -19.23
N GLU A 3 -19.52 3.82 -18.90
CA GLU A 3 -18.29 4.40 -18.36
C GLU A 3 -17.93 3.70 -17.05
N LEU A 4 -16.67 3.29 -16.89
CA LEU A 4 -16.22 2.60 -15.70
C LEU A 4 -16.11 3.62 -14.57
N GLN A 5 -17.12 3.67 -13.70
CA GLN A 5 -17.07 4.49 -12.49
C GLN A 5 -16.14 3.80 -11.48
N VAL A 6 -15.10 4.52 -11.04
CA VAL A 6 -14.16 3.97 -10.05
C VAL A 6 -14.86 3.92 -8.70
N ASP A 7 -14.92 2.72 -8.11
CA ASP A 7 -15.35 2.54 -6.73
C ASP A 7 -14.20 2.90 -5.77
N THR A 8 -14.18 4.16 -5.32
CA THR A 8 -13.12 4.67 -4.43
C THR A 8 -13.14 4.00 -3.05
N SER A 9 -14.23 3.33 -2.66
CA SER A 9 -14.29 2.58 -1.41
C SER A 9 -13.46 1.29 -1.48
N GLU A 10 -13.52 0.57 -2.60
CA GLU A 10 -12.70 -0.62 -2.81
C GLU A 10 -11.22 -0.27 -3.00
N VAL A 11 -10.92 0.87 -3.65
CA VAL A 11 -9.54 1.36 -3.76
C VAL A 11 -8.95 1.68 -2.37
N ARG A 12 -9.71 2.37 -1.50
CA ARG A 12 -9.28 2.62 -0.10
C ARG A 12 -9.14 1.34 0.70
N ARG A 13 -10.04 0.39 0.51
CA ARG A 13 -9.95 -0.92 1.18
C ARG A 13 -8.68 -1.66 0.80
N ALA A 14 -8.32 -1.66 -0.48
CA ALA A 14 -7.07 -2.21 -0.96
C ALA A 14 -5.87 -1.44 -0.35
N GLY A 15 -5.92 -0.11 -0.36
CA GLY A 15 -4.90 0.76 0.25
C GLY A 15 -4.63 0.39 1.70
N ASN A 16 -5.68 0.33 2.52
CA ASN A 16 -5.60 -0.04 3.93
C ASN A 16 -5.08 -1.47 4.14
N SER A 17 -5.45 -2.41 3.27
CA SER A 17 -4.95 -3.79 3.33
C SER A 17 -3.44 -3.86 3.10
N PHE A 18 -2.92 -3.09 2.15
CA PHE A 18 -1.49 -3.01 1.88
C PHE A 18 -0.70 -2.33 3.00
N THR A 19 -1.24 -1.25 3.58
CA THR A 19 -0.66 -0.61 4.76
C THR A 19 -0.57 -1.59 5.93
N ALA A 20 -1.66 -2.29 6.26
CA ALA A 20 -1.70 -3.28 7.33
C ALA A 20 -0.76 -4.47 7.08
N ALA A 21 -0.65 -4.92 5.82
CA ALA A 21 0.32 -5.95 5.44
C ALA A 21 1.76 -5.46 5.67
N GLY A 22 2.09 -4.21 5.31
CA GLY A 22 3.39 -3.61 5.57
C GLY A 22 3.74 -3.53 7.07
N GLU A 23 2.76 -3.19 7.92
CA GLU A 23 2.92 -3.22 9.37
C GLU A 23 3.15 -4.64 9.91
N THR A 24 2.34 -5.59 9.45
CA THR A 24 2.48 -7.01 9.83
C THR A 24 3.86 -7.55 9.47
N MET A 25 4.33 -7.27 8.24
CA MET A 25 5.64 -7.72 7.76
C MET A 25 6.79 -7.11 8.56
N ALA A 26 6.69 -5.83 8.94
CA ALA A 26 7.68 -5.20 9.81
C ALA A 26 7.73 -5.81 11.22
N GLY A 27 6.61 -6.38 11.69
CA GLY A 27 6.50 -7.04 13.00
C GLY A 27 6.97 -8.50 13.03
N LEU A 28 7.18 -9.15 11.87
CA LEU A 28 7.51 -10.59 11.81
C LEU A 28 8.88 -10.96 12.39
N GLN A 29 9.81 -9.99 12.52
CA GLN A 29 11.17 -10.22 13.04
C GLN A 29 11.84 -11.45 12.41
N ALA A 30 11.76 -11.58 11.08
CA ALA A 30 12.16 -12.79 10.35
C ALA A 30 13.66 -13.12 10.46
N ASP A 31 14.47 -12.19 10.93
CA ASP A 31 15.89 -12.36 11.23
C ASP A 31 16.16 -12.94 12.63
N ALA A 32 15.21 -12.87 13.56
CA ALA A 32 15.41 -13.32 14.94
C ALA A 32 15.83 -14.80 15.06
N PRO A 33 15.22 -15.77 14.35
CA PRO A 33 15.65 -17.16 14.41
C PRO A 33 17.09 -17.39 13.92
N LEU A 34 17.56 -16.56 12.98
CA LEU A 34 18.94 -16.61 12.48
C LEU A 34 19.92 -16.02 13.51
N GLY A 35 19.50 -14.98 14.24
CA GLY A 35 20.23 -14.46 15.39
C GLY A 35 20.39 -15.49 16.50
N ASP A 36 19.30 -16.18 16.86
CA ASP A 36 19.30 -17.24 17.88
C ASP A 36 20.20 -18.41 17.48
N ALA A 37 20.12 -18.85 16.22
CA ALA A 37 21.00 -19.89 15.69
C ALA A 37 22.48 -19.48 15.74
N ALA A 38 22.81 -18.24 15.38
CA ALA A 38 24.18 -17.72 15.46
C ALA A 38 24.69 -17.65 16.90
N ALA A 39 23.82 -17.31 17.86
CA ALA A 39 24.16 -17.22 19.28
C ALA A 39 24.42 -18.60 19.92
N ALA A 40 23.80 -19.66 19.41
CA ALA A 40 23.99 -21.02 19.91
C ALA A 40 25.34 -21.64 19.52
N VAL A 41 25.98 -21.17 18.44
CA VAL A 41 27.25 -21.71 17.92
C VAL A 41 28.31 -20.63 17.60
N PRO A 42 28.62 -19.72 18.54
CA PRO A 42 29.27 -18.45 18.26
C PRO A 42 30.70 -18.57 17.71
N GLU A 43 31.42 -19.66 18.00
CA GLU A 43 32.79 -19.91 17.55
C GLU A 43 32.87 -20.62 16.18
N LEU A 44 31.74 -21.03 15.61
CA LEU A 44 31.69 -21.73 14.32
C LEU A 44 31.43 -20.76 13.17
N ARG A 45 32.02 -21.03 12.00
CA ARG A 45 31.74 -20.28 10.75
C ARG A 45 30.25 -20.21 10.40
N THR A 46 29.46 -21.18 10.86
CA THR A 46 28.00 -21.18 10.71
C THR A 46 27.34 -19.98 11.38
N ALA A 47 27.87 -19.49 12.50
CA ALA A 47 27.34 -18.29 13.14
C ALA A 47 27.54 -17.03 12.27
N ASP A 48 28.68 -16.89 11.60
CA ASP A 48 28.91 -15.79 10.66
C ASP A 48 27.92 -15.83 9.49
N ALA A 49 27.70 -17.04 8.93
CA ALA A 49 26.72 -17.25 7.87
C ALA A 49 25.29 -16.93 8.33
N CYS A 50 24.89 -17.34 9.54
CA CYS A 50 23.60 -17.02 10.12
C CYS A 50 23.42 -15.51 10.34
N ARG A 51 24.44 -14.80 10.84
CA ARG A 51 24.39 -13.32 11.00
C ARG A 51 24.28 -12.60 9.66
N ALA A 52 25.01 -13.04 8.64
CA ALA A 52 24.92 -12.49 7.30
C ALA A 52 23.53 -12.71 6.70
N ALA A 53 23.00 -13.93 6.79
CA ALA A 53 21.66 -14.26 6.34
C ALA A 53 20.59 -13.43 7.09
N GLY A 54 20.73 -13.28 8.41
CA GLY A 54 19.83 -12.46 9.24
C GLY A 54 19.81 -11.00 8.78
N THR A 55 20.99 -10.44 8.48
CA THR A 55 21.12 -9.07 7.96
C THR A 55 20.43 -8.90 6.60
N THR A 56 20.60 -9.87 5.69
CA THR A 56 19.92 -9.87 4.39
C THR A 56 18.40 -9.95 4.57
N VAL A 57 17.91 -10.86 5.41
CA VAL A 57 16.47 -11.01 5.67
C VAL A 57 15.89 -9.74 6.27
N ALA A 58 16.52 -9.15 7.28
CA ALA A 58 16.07 -7.90 7.89
C ALA A 58 15.99 -6.76 6.86
N THR A 59 16.99 -6.67 5.98
CA THR A 59 17.04 -5.66 4.92
C THR A 59 15.90 -5.83 3.92
N GLU A 60 15.70 -7.05 3.40
CA GLU A 60 14.65 -7.29 2.40
C GLU A 60 13.25 -7.17 3.01
N MET A 61 13.04 -7.62 4.25
CA MET A 61 11.77 -7.43 4.96
C MET A 61 11.44 -5.95 5.17
N SER A 62 12.43 -5.13 5.51
CA SER A 62 12.26 -3.68 5.63
C SER A 62 11.85 -3.03 4.30
N LYS A 63 12.49 -3.44 3.19
CA LYS A 63 12.13 -2.97 1.84
C LYS A 63 10.69 -3.37 1.46
N ILE A 64 10.32 -4.63 1.68
CA ILE A 64 8.98 -5.12 1.35
C ILE A 64 7.92 -4.42 2.20
N ALA A 65 8.16 -4.26 3.50
CA ALA A 65 7.25 -3.54 4.40
C ALA A 65 7.05 -2.08 3.95
N THR A 66 8.13 -1.41 3.55
CA THR A 66 8.08 -0.03 3.04
C THR A 66 7.31 0.04 1.73
N ALA A 67 7.62 -0.83 0.76
CA ALA A 67 6.93 -0.86 -0.53
C ALA A 67 5.42 -1.12 -0.38
N ALA A 68 5.02 -1.99 0.55
CA ALA A 68 3.61 -2.24 0.84
C ALA A 68 2.91 -0.99 1.41
N ARG A 69 3.55 -0.25 2.33
CA ARG A 69 3.02 1.00 2.86
C ARG A 69 2.88 2.07 1.78
N ASP A 70 3.91 2.22 0.95
CA ASP A 70 3.92 3.20 -0.14
C ASP A 70 2.81 2.91 -1.15
N TYR A 71 2.65 1.65 -1.54
CA TYR A 71 1.57 1.24 -2.43
C TYR A 71 0.19 1.49 -1.80
N GLY A 72 0.01 1.17 -0.51
CA GLY A 72 -1.21 1.45 0.23
C GLY A 72 -1.56 2.94 0.27
N SER A 73 -0.56 3.78 0.56
CA SER A 73 -0.69 5.25 0.56
C SER A 73 -1.04 5.81 -0.82
N ASN A 74 -0.43 5.26 -1.87
CA ASN A 74 -0.72 5.66 -3.25
C ASN A 74 -2.17 5.35 -3.63
N LEU A 75 -2.68 4.17 -3.27
CA LEU A 75 -4.09 3.81 -3.51
C LEU A 75 -5.05 4.75 -2.80
N ASN A 76 -4.79 5.08 -1.53
CA ASN A 76 -5.61 6.03 -0.79
C ASN A 76 -5.59 7.43 -1.42
N THR A 77 -4.40 7.91 -1.81
CA THR A 77 -4.24 9.19 -2.51
C THR A 77 -4.98 9.21 -3.84
N THR A 78 -4.92 8.12 -4.60
CA THR A 78 -5.64 7.97 -5.87
C THR A 78 -7.16 7.98 -5.65
N ALA A 79 -7.67 7.30 -4.61
CA ALA A 79 -9.08 7.34 -4.27
C ALA A 79 -9.56 8.77 -3.96
N ASP A 80 -8.77 9.54 -3.21
CA ASP A 80 -9.08 10.94 -2.89
C ASP A 80 -9.07 11.84 -4.14
N GLN A 81 -8.17 11.59 -5.09
CA GLN A 81 -8.13 12.30 -6.37
C GLN A 81 -9.38 12.01 -7.23
N TYR A 82 -9.85 10.76 -7.25
CA TYR A 82 -11.08 10.40 -7.95
C TYR A 82 -12.29 11.11 -7.33
N ASP A 83 -12.45 11.07 -6.01
CA ASP A 83 -13.56 11.75 -5.33
C ASP A 83 -13.53 13.27 -5.58
N ALA A 84 -12.36 13.91 -5.51
CA ALA A 84 -12.22 15.34 -5.76
C ALA A 84 -12.56 15.73 -7.22
N THR A 85 -12.18 14.87 -8.17
CA THR A 85 -12.48 15.07 -9.60
C THR A 85 -13.98 14.91 -9.87
N ASP A 86 -14.61 13.90 -9.27
CA ASP A 86 -16.06 13.66 -9.40
C ASP A 86 -16.87 14.82 -8.83
N GLN A 87 -16.52 15.28 -7.62
CA GLN A 87 -17.15 16.45 -6.98
C GLN A 87 -17.01 17.72 -7.83
N THR A 88 -15.80 18.00 -8.34
CA THR A 88 -15.54 19.17 -9.20
C THR A 88 -16.34 19.10 -10.49
N SER A 89 -16.40 17.92 -11.11
CA SER A 89 -17.15 17.69 -12.35
C SER A 89 -18.65 17.84 -12.11
N GLY A 90 -19.18 17.28 -11.03
CA GLY A 90 -20.58 17.42 -10.63
C GLY A 90 -20.97 18.89 -10.38
N ALA A 91 -20.11 19.65 -9.69
CA ALA A 91 -20.33 21.08 -9.47
C ALA A 91 -20.33 21.88 -10.79
N ASN A 92 -19.42 21.57 -11.71
CA ASN A 92 -19.36 22.20 -13.02
C ASN A 92 -20.62 21.92 -13.85
N ILE A 93 -21.11 20.67 -13.84
CA ILE A 93 -22.34 20.28 -14.56
C ILE A 93 -23.57 20.97 -13.96
N ALA A 94 -23.70 21.00 -12.63
CA ALA A 94 -24.80 21.68 -11.96
C ALA A 94 -24.82 23.19 -12.20
N GLY A 95 -23.66 23.79 -12.50
CA GLY A 95 -23.52 25.20 -12.85
C GLY A 95 -23.85 25.54 -14.31
N VAL A 96 -24.12 24.55 -15.17
CA VAL A 96 -24.54 24.79 -16.55
C VAL A 96 -26.05 25.02 -16.59
N ASP A 97 -26.45 26.23 -17.00
CA ASP A 97 -27.85 26.55 -17.24
C ASP A 97 -28.33 25.85 -18.53
N VAL A 98 -29.11 24.77 -18.40
CA VAL A 98 -29.59 23.99 -19.53
C VAL A 98 -30.80 24.70 -20.15
N PRO A 99 -30.74 25.16 -21.41
CA PRO A 99 -31.87 25.85 -22.04
C PRO A 99 -33.09 24.92 -22.11
N ALA A 100 -34.27 25.44 -21.77
CA ALA A 100 -35.50 24.68 -21.89
C ALA A 100 -35.72 24.21 -23.34
N PRO A 101 -36.19 22.96 -23.56
CA PRO A 101 -36.44 22.46 -24.90
C PRO A 101 -37.49 23.32 -25.60
N ALA A 102 -37.23 23.66 -26.87
CA ALA A 102 -38.13 24.49 -27.66
C ALA A 102 -39.54 23.88 -27.70
N PRO A 103 -40.61 24.68 -27.52
CA PRO A 103 -41.97 24.19 -27.65
C PRO A 103 -42.18 23.65 -29.07
N ARG A 104 -42.76 22.44 -29.16
CA ARG A 104 -43.14 21.81 -30.43
C ARG A 104 -44.36 22.51 -31.05
#